data_AF-A0A3G9E8J8-F1
#
_entry.id   AF-A0A3G9E8J8-F1
#
_cell.length_a   1.000
_cell.length_b   1.000
_cell.length_c   1.000
_cell.angle_alpha   90.00
_cell.angle_beta   90.00
_cell.angle_gamma   90.00
#
_symmetry.space_group_name_H-M   'P 1'
#
loop_
_entity.id
_entity.type
_entity.pdbx_description
1 polymer ?
#
loop_
_entity_poly.entity_id
_entity_poly.type
_entity_poly.pdbx_seq_one_letter_code
_entity_poly.pdbx_strand_id
1 'polypeptide(L)'
;MCKMAELTAKQKKEWAKTLFLKENLTIIEIADRVGTTRQTVSRWIKDGKWETLKTSLTLTREEQIAMLYRQVAEINKSISERADGERFASSKEADILGKLASAINKMESDVGIKDICEVGTKFIEWLRPVDLDKAKDIAAIYDAFIKDSLR
;
A
#
# COMPACT_ATOMS: atom_id res chain seq x y z
N MET A 1 -13.73 -29.55 -7.66
CA MET A 1 -12.61 -28.62 -7.90
C MET A 1 -13.16 -27.37 -8.57
N CYS A 2 -13.06 -26.22 -7.91
CA CYS A 2 -13.42 -24.94 -8.53
C CYS A 2 -12.43 -24.65 -9.66
N LYS A 3 -12.92 -24.45 -10.90
CA LYS A 3 -12.08 -23.96 -12.01
C LYS A 3 -11.63 -22.54 -11.64
N MET A 4 -10.41 -22.39 -11.12
CA MET A 4 -9.76 -21.10 -11.04
C MET A 4 -9.74 -20.51 -12.45
N ALA A 5 -10.24 -19.29 -12.63
CA ALA A 5 -10.22 -18.65 -13.94
C ALA A 5 -8.77 -18.58 -14.43
N GLU A 6 -8.46 -19.26 -15.53
CA GLU A 6 -7.11 -19.23 -16.10
C GLU A 6 -6.82 -17.82 -16.64
N LEU A 7 -5.86 -17.14 -16.03
CA LEU A 7 -5.40 -15.84 -16.50
C LEU A 7 -4.75 -15.98 -17.88
N THR A 8 -5.12 -15.10 -18.80
CA THR A 8 -4.42 -14.96 -20.09
C THR A 8 -2.96 -14.55 -19.86
N ALA A 9 -2.08 -14.81 -20.85
CA ALA A 9 -0.68 -14.41 -20.76
C ALA A 9 -0.48 -12.91 -20.49
N LYS A 10 -1.36 -12.05 -21.04
CA LYS A 10 -1.36 -10.61 -20.78
C LYS A 10 -1.72 -10.29 -19.34
N GLN A 11 -2.79 -10.90 -18.80
CA GLN A 11 -3.20 -10.70 -17.41
C GLN A 11 -2.14 -11.21 -16.43
N LYS A 12 -1.50 -12.35 -16.73
CA LYS A 12 -0.37 -12.87 -15.96
C LYS A 12 0.78 -11.86 -15.92
N LYS A 13 1.16 -11.29 -17.06
CA LYS A 13 2.23 -10.28 -17.14
C LYS A 13 1.92 -9.00 -16.35
N GLU A 14 0.70 -8.47 -16.47
CA GLU A 14 0.29 -7.28 -15.72
C GLU A 14 0.20 -7.53 -14.21
N TRP A 15 -0.28 -8.70 -13.81
CA TRP A 15 -0.30 -9.08 -12.40
C TRP A 15 1.11 -9.26 -11.84
N ALA A 16 1.99 -9.95 -12.57
CA ALA A 16 3.41 -10.08 -12.21
C ALA A 16 4.10 -8.72 -12.07
N LYS A 17 3.83 -7.78 -12.99
CA LYS A 17 4.36 -6.41 -12.93
C LYS A 17 3.88 -5.69 -11.68
N THR A 18 2.60 -5.82 -11.33
CA THR A 18 2.02 -5.21 -10.13
C THR A 18 2.68 -5.75 -8.87
N LEU A 19 2.79 -7.08 -8.74
CA LEU A 19 3.46 -7.73 -7.61
C LEU A 19 4.93 -7.30 -7.50
N PHE A 20 5.64 -7.25 -8.63
CA PHE A 20 7.04 -6.85 -8.67
C PHE A 20 7.26 -5.40 -8.23
N LEU A 21 6.42 -4.47 -8.69
CA LEU A 21 6.57 -3.03 -8.39
C LEU A 21 6.09 -2.65 -6.99
N LYS A 22 5.08 -3.34 -6.46
CA LYS A 22 4.42 -2.96 -5.20
C LYS A 22 4.78 -3.83 -4.00
N GLU A 23 5.20 -5.08 -4.22
CA GLU A 23 5.54 -6.01 -3.15
C GLU A 23 7.04 -6.37 -3.17
N ASN A 24 7.58 -6.78 -2.01
CA ASN A 24 8.94 -7.27 -1.87
C ASN A 24 9.00 -8.80 -2.02
N LEU A 25 8.43 -9.31 -3.11
CA LEU A 25 8.46 -10.73 -3.44
C LEU A 25 9.65 -11.09 -4.32
N THR A 26 10.14 -12.31 -4.14
CA THR A 26 11.12 -12.92 -5.04
C THR A 26 10.48 -13.28 -6.39
N ILE A 27 11.29 -13.40 -7.44
CA ILE A 27 10.84 -13.81 -8.78
C ILE A 27 10.13 -15.18 -8.75
N ILE A 28 10.53 -16.06 -7.83
CA ILE A 28 9.94 -17.39 -7.66
C ILE A 28 8.53 -17.26 -7.09
N GLU A 29 8.34 -16.50 -6.01
CA GLU A 29 7.01 -16.27 -5.42
C GLU A 29 6.04 -15.59 -6.39
N ILE A 30 6.55 -14.65 -7.21
CA ILE A 30 5.75 -14.01 -8.26
C ILE A 30 5.34 -15.04 -9.32
N ALA A 31 6.27 -15.91 -9.75
CA ALA A 31 5.99 -16.93 -10.74
C ALA A 31 4.93 -17.94 -10.25
N ASP A 32 5.03 -18.37 -8.99
CA ASP A 32 4.08 -19.29 -8.36
C ASP A 32 2.69 -18.66 -8.23
N ARG A 33 2.60 -17.42 -7.75
CA ARG A 33 1.31 -16.70 -7.64
C ARG A 33 0.64 -16.54 -9.00
N VAL A 34 1.41 -16.13 -10.01
CA VAL A 34 0.90 -15.83 -11.36
C VAL A 34 0.64 -17.10 -12.19
N GLY A 35 1.15 -18.25 -11.76
CA GLY A 35 1.05 -19.52 -12.48
C GLY A 35 1.87 -19.51 -13.77
N THR A 36 3.13 -19.10 -13.68
CA THR A 36 4.11 -19.11 -14.79
C THR A 36 5.49 -19.54 -14.30
N THR A 37 6.51 -19.53 -15.16
CA THR A 37 7.88 -19.94 -14.77
C THR A 37 8.73 -18.75 -14.34
N ARG A 38 9.70 -18.99 -13.45
CA ARG A 38 10.70 -17.99 -13.03
C ARG A 38 11.40 -17.34 -14.24
N GLN A 39 11.75 -18.12 -15.26
CA GLN A 39 12.42 -17.58 -16.47
C GLN A 39 11.52 -16.59 -17.21
N THR A 40 10.21 -16.87 -17.28
CA THR A 40 9.23 -15.99 -17.93
C THR A 40 9.12 -14.65 -17.19
N VAL A 41 9.03 -14.67 -15.86
CA VAL A 41 9.00 -13.46 -15.03
C VAL A 41 10.31 -12.67 -15.15
N SER A 42 11.46 -13.34 -15.07
CA SER A 42 12.77 -12.72 -15.24
C SER A 42 12.91 -12.02 -16.59
N ARG A 43 12.44 -12.64 -17.67
CA ARG A 43 12.39 -12.03 -19.00
C ARG A 43 11.49 -10.80 -19.01
N TRP A 44 10.30 -10.85 -18.43
CA TRP A 44 9.40 -9.69 -18.39
C TRP A 44 9.97 -8.50 -17.62
N ILE A 45 10.66 -8.76 -16.50
CA ILE A 45 11.37 -7.74 -15.72
C ILE A 45 12.42 -7.05 -16.60
N LYS A 46 13.24 -7.84 -17.31
CA LYS A 46 14.29 -7.33 -18.21
C LYS A 46 13.71 -6.55 -19.39
N ASP A 47 12.82 -7.16 -20.16
CA ASP A 47 12.22 -6.58 -21.37
C ASP A 47 11.43 -5.30 -21.04
N GLY A 48 10.77 -5.28 -19.88
CA GLY A 48 9.95 -4.16 -19.42
C GLY A 48 10.70 -3.11 -18.59
N LYS A 49 12.00 -3.32 -18.29
CA LYS A 49 12.81 -2.46 -17.42
C LYS A 49 12.17 -2.19 -16.05
N TRP A 50 11.57 -3.23 -15.45
CA TRP A 50 10.80 -3.06 -14.21
C TRP A 50 11.66 -2.69 -13.02
N GLU A 51 12.94 -3.10 -12.97
CA GLU A 51 13.89 -2.68 -11.93
C GLU A 51 14.08 -1.16 -11.90
N THR A 52 14.26 -0.55 -13.07
CA THR A 52 14.39 0.91 -13.20
C THR A 52 13.09 1.60 -12.78
N LEU A 53 11.95 1.08 -13.23
CA LEU A 53 10.64 1.62 -12.83
C LEU A 53 10.42 1.53 -11.32
N LYS A 54 10.75 0.39 -10.70
CA LYS A 54 10.63 0.18 -9.25
C LYS A 54 11.50 1.17 -8.50
N THR A 55 12.77 1.27 -8.88
CA THR A 55 13.73 2.20 -8.26
C THR A 55 13.26 3.64 -8.34
N SER A 56 12.81 4.09 -9.53
CA SER A 56 12.30 5.47 -9.69
C SER A 56 11.03 5.72 -8.87
N LEU A 57 10.09 4.78 -8.82
CA LEU A 57 8.85 4.93 -8.04
C LEU A 57 9.13 5.00 -6.54
N THR A 58 9.94 4.09 -6.01
CA THR A 58 10.33 4.06 -4.59
C THR A 58 11.06 5.33 -4.21
N LEU A 59 12.05 5.75 -5.01
CA LEU A 59 12.80 6.99 -4.78
C LEU A 59 11.87 8.21 -4.73
N THR A 60 10.92 8.34 -5.68
CA THR A 60 9.99 9.49 -5.69
C THR A 60 9.05 9.53 -4.49
N ARG A 61 8.61 8.38 -3.97
CA ARG A 61 7.76 8.31 -2.77
C ARG A 61 8.56 8.73 -1.53
N GLU A 62 9.75 8.16 -1.36
CA GLU A 62 10.64 8.47 -0.24
C GLU A 62 11.10 9.93 -0.25
N GLU A 63 11.41 10.48 -1.43
CA GLU A 63 11.76 11.89 -1.61
C GLU A 63 10.60 12.81 -1.22
N GLN A 64 9.37 12.50 -1.63
CA GLN A 64 8.19 13.28 -1.26
C GLN A 64 7.91 13.21 0.25
N ILE A 65 7.99 12.03 0.86
CA ILE A 65 7.85 11.86 2.32
C ILE A 65 8.93 12.68 3.05
N ALA A 66 10.19 12.58 2.62
CA ALA A 66 11.29 13.36 3.19
C ALA A 66 11.06 14.87 3.05
N MET A 67 10.51 15.34 1.94
CA MET A 67 10.14 16.75 1.77
C MET A 67 9.07 17.21 2.77
N LEU A 68 8.04 16.39 3.02
CA LEU A 68 6.99 16.71 4.00
C LEU A 68 7.56 16.74 5.42
N TYR A 69 8.42 15.79 5.80
CA TYR A 69 9.10 15.80 7.10
C TYR A 69 9.98 17.04 7.31
N ARG A 70 10.67 17.52 6.26
CA ARG A 70 11.43 18.78 6.35
C ARG A 70 10.54 19.98 6.66
N GLN A 71 9.34 20.05 6.07
CA GLN A 71 8.38 21.12 6.38
C GLN A 71 7.90 21.05 7.83
N VAL A 72 7.59 19.85 8.34
CA VAL A 72 7.23 19.63 9.75
C VAL A 72 8.36 20.08 10.68
N ALA A 73 9.61 19.69 10.38
CA ALA A 73 10.77 20.06 11.16
C ALA A 73 10.98 21.59 11.21
N GLU A 74 10.81 22.28 10.07
CA GLU A 74 10.98 23.73 10.00
C GLU A 74 9.89 24.47 10.81
N ILE A 75 8.64 24.02 10.74
CA ILE A 75 7.54 24.58 11.54
C ILE A 75 7.83 24.39 13.04
N ASN A 76 8.22 23.17 13.44
CA ASN A 76 8.55 22.87 14.84
C ASN A 76 9.74 23.70 15.34
N LYS A 77 10.76 23.89 14.51
CA LYS A 77 11.91 24.74 14.82
C LYS A 77 11.47 26.18 15.07
N SER A 78 10.67 26.76 14.17
CA SER A 78 10.12 28.11 14.33
C SER A 78 9.32 28.28 15.63
N ILE A 79 8.52 27.28 16.01
CA ILE A 79 7.80 27.27 17.29
C ILE A 79 8.76 27.23 18.49
N SER A 80 9.83 26.44 18.41
CA SER A 80 10.79 26.28 19.51
C SER A 80 11.66 27.51 19.76
N GLU A 81 11.91 28.31 18.72
CA GLU A 81 12.71 29.54 18.77
C GLU A 81 11.96 30.74 19.38
N ARG A 82 10.66 30.57 19.69
CA ARG A 82 9.86 31.59 20.38
C ARG A 82 10.33 31.85 21.80
N ALA A 83 9.89 32.99 22.32
CA ALA A 83 10.12 33.39 23.70
C ALA A 83 9.60 32.32 24.69
N ASP A 84 10.21 32.29 25.87
CA ASP A 84 9.80 31.38 26.92
C ASP A 84 8.34 31.65 27.32
N GLY A 85 7.55 30.59 27.46
CA GLY A 85 6.10 30.68 27.65
C GLY A 85 5.26 30.77 26.36
N GLU A 86 5.87 30.95 25.18
CA GLU A 86 5.16 31.03 23.89
C GLU A 86 5.51 29.90 22.90
N ARG A 87 6.27 28.89 23.35
CA ARG A 87 6.75 27.75 22.54
C ARG A 87 5.68 26.69 22.29
N PHE A 88 4.52 27.11 21.79
CA PHE A 88 3.44 26.23 21.37
C PHE A 88 2.93 26.65 20.00
N ALA A 89 2.31 25.71 19.29
CA ALA A 89 1.75 25.96 17.96
C ALA A 89 0.58 26.95 18.05
N SER A 90 0.52 27.90 17.12
CA SER A 90 -0.69 28.65 16.84
C SER A 90 -1.74 27.76 16.21
N SER A 91 -3.02 28.18 16.20
CA SER A 91 -4.11 27.43 15.55
C SER A 91 -3.84 27.14 14.07
N LYS A 92 -3.17 28.07 13.37
CA LYS A 92 -2.79 27.88 11.96
C LYS A 92 -1.68 26.84 11.80
N GLU A 93 -0.68 26.85 12.68
CA GLU A 93 0.41 25.87 12.66
C GLU A 93 -0.08 24.48 13.03
N ALA A 94 -0.95 24.37 14.02
CA ALA A 94 -1.58 23.11 14.38
C ALA A 94 -2.37 22.50 13.21
N ASP A 95 -3.15 23.31 12.48
CA ASP A 95 -3.87 22.87 11.28
C ASP A 95 -2.91 22.41 10.16
N ILE A 96 -1.85 23.17 9.88
CA ILE A 96 -0.85 22.80 8.87
C ILE A 96 -0.11 21.51 9.27
N LEU A 97 0.35 21.40 10.51
CA LEU A 97 1.02 20.21 11.02
C LEU A 97 0.12 18.97 10.95
N GLY A 98 -1.16 19.12 11.28
CA GLY A 98 -2.15 18.03 11.13
C GLY A 98 -2.31 17.58 9.68
N LYS A 99 -2.32 18.52 8.72
CA LYS A 99 -2.40 18.21 7.28
C LYS A 99 -1.13 17.53 6.77
N LEU A 100 0.04 17.98 7.19
CA LEU A 100 1.32 17.37 6.82
C LEU A 100 1.43 15.95 7.39
N ALA A 101 1.06 15.74 8.65
CA ALA A 101 1.04 14.42 9.28
C ALA A 101 0.07 13.47 8.57
N SER A 102 -1.13 13.94 8.21
CA SER A 102 -2.09 13.15 7.43
C SER A 102 -1.57 12.80 6.04
N ALA A 103 -0.91 13.74 5.35
CA ALA A 103 -0.30 13.49 4.05
C ALA A 103 0.84 12.46 4.14
N ILE A 104 1.72 12.56 5.14
CA ILE A 104 2.77 11.58 5.40
C ILE A 104 2.15 10.21 5.65
N ASN A 105 1.20 10.11 6.58
CA ASN A 105 0.52 8.85 6.89
C ASN A 105 -0.13 8.24 5.64
N LYS A 106 -0.80 9.02 4.80
CA LYS A 106 -1.41 8.53 3.55
C LYS A 106 -0.38 8.12 2.50
N MET A 107 0.75 8.81 2.44
CA MET A 107 1.87 8.43 1.58
C MET A 107 2.65 7.25 2.13
N GLU A 108 2.53 6.90 3.40
CA GLU A 108 3.09 5.68 3.98
C GLU A 108 2.10 4.51 3.85
N SER A 109 0.82 4.79 4.13
CA SER A 109 -0.33 3.88 4.01
C SER A 109 -1.08 4.13 2.70
N ASP A 110 -0.60 3.50 1.62
CA ASP A 110 -1.16 3.62 0.26
C ASP A 110 -2.61 3.10 0.10
N VAL A 111 -3.27 2.69 1.19
CA VAL A 111 -4.59 2.04 1.17
C VAL A 111 -5.46 2.63 2.26
N GLY A 112 -6.52 3.35 1.87
CA GLY A 112 -7.49 3.88 2.83
C GLY A 112 -8.41 2.80 3.35
N ILE A 113 -8.99 2.98 4.55
CA ILE A 113 -9.92 2.02 5.17
C ILE A 113 -11.06 1.62 4.23
N LYS A 114 -11.56 2.56 3.42
CA LYS A 114 -12.59 2.29 2.41
C LYS A 114 -12.11 1.25 1.38
N ASP A 115 -10.89 1.37 0.89
CA ASP A 115 -10.31 0.44 -0.07
C ASP A 115 -10.11 -0.95 0.57
N ILE A 116 -9.71 -0.98 1.85
CA ILE A 116 -9.60 -2.22 2.63
C ILE A 116 -10.99 -2.90 2.74
N CYS A 117 -12.04 -2.18 3.11
CA CYS A 117 -13.40 -2.71 3.19
C CYS A 117 -13.91 -3.23 1.84
N GLU A 118 -13.68 -2.49 0.74
CA GLU A 118 -14.11 -2.89 -0.60
C GLU A 118 -13.41 -4.17 -1.07
N VAL A 119 -12.10 -4.31 -0.83
CA VAL A 119 -11.33 -5.52 -1.19
C VAL A 119 -11.80 -6.72 -0.38
N GLY A 120 -11.98 -6.56 0.93
CA GLY A 120 -12.47 -7.61 1.81
C GLY A 120 -13.84 -8.12 1.42
N THR A 121 -14.76 -7.21 1.12
CA THR A 121 -16.12 -7.54 0.65
C THR A 121 -16.07 -8.38 -0.62
N LYS A 122 -15.32 -7.93 -1.64
CA LYS A 122 -15.16 -8.65 -2.91
C LYS A 122 -14.55 -10.04 -2.71
N PHE A 123 -13.58 -10.17 -1.81
CA PHE A 123 -12.97 -11.46 -1.49
C PHE A 123 -13.95 -12.42 -0.80
N ILE A 124 -14.69 -11.95 0.21
CA ILE A 124 -15.69 -12.75 0.94
C ILE A 124 -16.83 -13.16 0.01
N GLU A 125 -17.28 -12.27 -0.88
CA GLU A 125 -18.30 -12.57 -1.90
C GLU A 125 -17.84 -13.65 -2.88
N TRP A 126 -16.58 -13.59 -3.32
CA TRP A 126 -15.97 -14.64 -4.15
C TRP A 126 -15.85 -15.97 -3.41
N LEU A 127 -15.53 -15.96 -2.12
CA LEU A 127 -15.36 -17.17 -1.31
C LEU A 127 -16.69 -17.83 -0.96
N ARG A 128 -17.76 -17.04 -0.77
CA ARG A 128 -19.09 -17.53 -0.36
C ARG A 128 -19.63 -18.69 -1.22
N PRO A 129 -19.60 -18.67 -2.56
CA PRO A 129 -20.03 -19.81 -3.39
C PRO A 129 -19.01 -20.96 -3.44
N VAL A 130 -17.76 -20.75 -3.00
CA VAL A 130 -16.70 -21.78 -2.98
C VAL A 130 -16.76 -22.59 -1.69
N ASP A 131 -16.87 -21.92 -0.54
CA ASP A 131 -16.91 -22.51 0.80
C ASP A 131 -17.61 -21.54 1.76
N LEU A 132 -18.88 -21.83 2.07
CA LEU A 132 -19.73 -20.93 2.85
C LEU A 132 -19.24 -20.79 4.30
N ASP A 133 -18.74 -21.87 4.91
CA ASP A 133 -18.35 -21.85 6.32
C ASP A 133 -17.02 -21.10 6.49
N LYS A 134 -16.05 -21.31 5.58
CA LYS A 134 -14.84 -20.47 5.56
C LYS A 134 -15.13 -19.00 5.27
N ALA A 135 -16.11 -18.70 4.41
CA ALA A 135 -16.50 -17.32 4.15
C ALA A 135 -17.01 -16.62 5.41
N LYS A 136 -17.77 -17.32 6.28
CA LYS A 136 -18.23 -16.78 7.56
C LYS A 136 -17.08 -16.56 8.53
N ASP A 137 -16.19 -17.54 8.67
CA ASP A 137 -15.04 -17.45 9.58
C ASP A 137 -14.11 -16.31 9.20
N ILE A 138 -13.77 -16.21 7.91
CA ILE A 138 -12.91 -15.14 7.40
C ILE A 138 -13.60 -13.78 7.51
N ALA A 139 -14.91 -13.68 7.27
CA ALA A 139 -15.64 -12.43 7.45
C ALA A 139 -15.57 -11.91 8.89
N ALA A 140 -15.73 -12.79 9.88
CA ALA A 140 -15.64 -12.42 11.29
C ALA A 140 -14.23 -11.92 11.67
N ILE A 141 -13.17 -12.57 11.17
CA ILE A 141 -11.78 -12.15 11.37
C ILE A 141 -11.53 -10.81 10.68
N TYR A 142 -12.04 -10.63 9.46
CA TYR A 142 -11.88 -9.40 8.68
C TYR A 142 -12.56 -8.21 9.36
N ASP A 143 -13.77 -8.38 9.89
CA ASP A 143 -14.47 -7.35 10.65
C ASP A 143 -13.71 -6.93 11.90
N ALA A 144 -13.05 -7.87 12.59
CA ALA A 144 -12.19 -7.56 13.73
C ALA A 144 -10.96 -6.73 13.31
N PHE A 145 -10.33 -7.08 12.19
CA PHE A 145 -9.22 -6.32 11.61
C PHE A 145 -9.62 -4.89 11.21
N ILE A 146 -10.79 -4.70 10.57
CA ILE A 146 -11.31 -3.37 10.23
C ILE A 146 -11.57 -2.53 11.47
N LYS A 147 -12.15 -3.11 12.52
CA LYS A 147 -12.40 -2.40 13.79
C LYS A 147 -11.11 -1.91 14.45
N ASP A 148 -10.05 -2.71 14.39
CA ASP A 148 -8.75 -2.30 14.92
C ASP A 148 -8.09 -1.21 14.04
N SER A 149 -8.27 -1.30 12.72
CA SER A 149 -7.77 -0.30 11.76
C SER A 149 -8.49 1.07 11.83
N LEU A 150 -9.64 1.13 12.51
CA LEU A 150 -10.43 2.35 12.73
C LEU A 150 -10.08 3.10 14.02
N ARG A 151 -9.18 2.56 14.85
CA ARG A 151 -8.72 3.18 16.09
C ARG A 151 -7.71 4.30 15.87
#